data_AF-A0A920RPP7-F1
#
_entry.id   AF-A0A920RPP7-F1
#
_cell.length_a   1.000
_cell.length_b   1.000
_cell.length_c   1.000
_cell.angle_alpha   90.00
_cell.angle_beta   90.00
_cell.angle_gamma   90.00
#
_symmetry.space_group_name_H-M   'P 1'
#
loop_
_entity.id
_entity.type
_entity.pdbx_description
1 polymer ?
#
loop_
_entity_poly.entity_id
_entity_poly.type
_entity_poly.pdbx_seq_one_letter_code
_entity_poly.pdbx_strand_id
1 'polypeptide(L)'
;MCHARFPLAAVLVLSLFAAPTVADRPNILVVIGDDIGWKDYGCYGHPSIRTPNIDALAAAGLKFTHAFLTTSSCSPSRISILSGRYPHQTGAEDLHMRLPVSGVFISTPLREAGYFTGHMLKTHYGPNGMKQFDWYGKSVKEFGTFLDKAAAKNPSSCGLDSVTRIVRTRPEP
;
A
#
# COMPACT_ATOMS: atom_id res chain seq x y z
N MET A 1 -42.51 -17.30 61.06
CA MET A 1 -42.81 -18.30 60.01
C MET A 1 -43.49 -17.59 58.83
N CYS A 2 -43.23 -18.04 57.61
CA CYS A 2 -43.68 -17.55 56.29
C CYS A 2 -42.87 -16.42 55.62
N HIS A 3 -41.84 -16.85 54.88
CA HIS A 3 -41.18 -16.10 53.81
C HIS A 3 -42.07 -16.11 52.54
N ALA A 4 -42.47 -14.94 52.04
CA ALA A 4 -43.07 -14.79 50.72
C ALA A 4 -41.95 -14.65 49.67
N ARG A 5 -41.88 -15.61 48.75
CA ARG A 5 -40.93 -15.66 47.63
C ARG A 5 -41.48 -14.81 46.48
N PHE A 6 -40.80 -13.72 46.11
CA PHE A 6 -40.97 -13.07 44.81
C PHE A 6 -39.97 -13.68 43.83
N PRO A 7 -40.40 -14.18 42.65
CA PRO A 7 -39.47 -14.72 41.67
C PRO A 7 -38.73 -13.56 41.02
N LEU A 8 -37.40 -13.61 41.09
CA LEU A 8 -36.49 -12.72 40.39
C LEU A 8 -36.70 -12.92 38.88
N ALA A 9 -37.37 -11.97 38.23
CA ALA A 9 -37.42 -11.93 36.77
C ALA A 9 -36.01 -11.63 36.24
N ALA A 10 -35.33 -12.67 35.75
CA ALA A 10 -34.05 -12.53 35.08
C ALA A 10 -34.27 -11.82 33.75
N VAL A 11 -33.99 -10.51 33.72
CA VAL A 11 -33.87 -9.76 32.46
C VAL A 11 -32.55 -10.19 31.82
N LEU A 12 -32.64 -11.13 30.88
CA LEU A 12 -31.54 -11.51 30.02
C LEU A 12 -31.28 -10.36 29.05
N VAL A 13 -30.35 -9.47 29.40
CA VAL A 13 -29.81 -8.49 28.46
C VAL A 13 -28.94 -9.27 27.47
N LEU A 14 -29.56 -9.71 26.38
CA LEU A 14 -28.86 -10.26 25.23
C LEU A 14 -28.10 -9.11 24.56
N SER A 15 -26.88 -8.83 25.04
CA SER A 15 -25.95 -7.95 24.34
C SER A 15 -25.74 -8.53 22.94
N LEU A 16 -26.33 -7.88 21.94
CA LEU A 16 -25.92 -8.00 20.55
C LEU A 16 -24.46 -7.56 20.48
N PHE A 17 -23.53 -8.50 20.63
CA PHE A 17 -22.24 -8.37 20.00
C PHE A 17 -22.49 -8.42 18.49
N ALA A 18 -22.74 -7.25 17.90
CA ALA A 18 -22.55 -7.09 16.47
C ALA A 18 -21.09 -7.45 16.21
N ALA A 19 -20.86 -8.65 15.68
CA ALA A 19 -19.56 -9.01 15.16
C ALA A 19 -19.15 -7.88 14.22
N PRO A 20 -17.91 -7.35 14.32
CA PRO A 20 -17.43 -6.41 13.32
C PRO A 20 -17.63 -7.11 11.98
N THR A 21 -18.49 -6.55 11.13
CA THR A 21 -18.48 -6.87 9.70
C THR A 21 -17.02 -6.80 9.31
N VAL A 22 -16.46 -7.89 8.78
CA VAL A 22 -15.08 -7.93 8.26
C VAL A 22 -14.83 -6.58 7.62
N ALA A 23 -14.05 -5.73 8.30
CA ALA A 23 -13.73 -4.44 7.74
C ALA A 23 -13.01 -4.77 6.44
N ASP A 24 -13.62 -4.40 5.32
CA ASP A 24 -13.10 -4.73 4.01
C ASP A 24 -11.62 -4.36 3.99
N ARG A 25 -10.76 -5.36 3.75
CA ARG A 25 -9.31 -5.16 3.81
C ARG A 25 -8.95 -4.08 2.79
N PRO A 26 -8.26 -2.98 3.19
CA PRO A 26 -8.06 -1.85 2.31
C PRO A 26 -7.08 -2.22 1.20
N ASN A 27 -7.31 -1.70 -0.01
CA ASN A 27 -6.31 -1.72 -1.07
C ASN A 27 -5.17 -0.74 -0.74
N ILE A 28 -3.93 -1.16 -0.95
CA ILE A 28 -2.74 -0.36 -0.63
C ILE A 28 -2.05 0.03 -1.94
N LEU A 29 -1.92 1.33 -2.19
CA LEU A 29 -1.18 1.88 -3.32
C LEU A 29 0.02 2.68 -2.82
N VAL A 30 1.22 2.29 -3.24
CA VAL A 30 2.47 3.01 -2.98
C VAL A 30 2.95 3.65 -4.27
N VAL A 31 3.02 4.98 -4.30
CA VAL A 31 3.52 5.75 -5.45
C VAL A 31 4.85 6.38 -5.07
N ILE A 32 5.88 6.12 -5.87
CA ILE A 32 7.23 6.66 -5.67
C ILE A 32 7.60 7.46 -6.91
N GLY A 33 7.88 8.75 -6.73
CA GLY A 33 8.59 9.54 -7.73
C GLY A 33 10.10 9.35 -7.56
N ASP A 34 10.81 9.32 -8.68
CA ASP A 34 12.26 9.14 -8.73
C ASP A 34 12.93 10.47 -9.09
N ASP A 35 14.04 10.79 -8.44
CA ASP A 35 14.73 12.09 -8.55
C ASP A 35 13.82 13.32 -8.35
N ILE A 36 12.84 13.20 -7.45
CA ILE A 36 11.96 14.30 -7.05
C ILE A 36 12.46 14.99 -5.77
N GLY A 37 12.44 16.31 -5.77
CA GLY A 37 12.59 17.13 -4.57
C GLY A 37 11.24 17.36 -3.88
N TRP A 38 11.23 17.44 -2.54
CA TRP A 38 9.98 17.74 -1.81
C TRP A 38 9.38 19.09 -2.20
N LYS A 39 10.21 20.06 -2.59
CA LYS A 39 9.78 21.37 -3.08
C LYS A 39 9.17 21.35 -4.47
N ASP A 40 9.16 20.24 -5.20
CA ASP A 40 8.61 20.17 -6.57
C ASP A 40 7.07 20.09 -6.59
N TYR A 41 6.42 19.93 -5.45
CA TYR A 41 4.96 19.88 -5.34
C TYR A 41 4.36 21.17 -4.80
N GLY A 42 3.21 21.55 -5.35
CA GLY A 42 2.42 22.70 -4.91
C GLY A 42 2.04 22.62 -3.43
N CYS A 43 1.68 21.43 -2.93
CA CYS A 43 1.35 21.21 -1.52
C CYS A 43 2.52 21.43 -0.54
N TYR A 44 3.76 21.51 -1.03
CA TYR A 44 4.96 21.89 -0.27
C TYR A 44 5.42 23.34 -0.54
N GLY A 45 4.63 24.12 -1.29
CA GLY A 45 4.86 25.55 -1.52
C GLY A 45 5.66 25.88 -2.77
N HIS A 46 5.73 24.99 -3.77
CA HIS A 46 6.36 25.35 -5.05
C HIS A 46 5.65 26.57 -5.68
N PRO A 47 6.38 27.62 -6.13
CA PRO A 47 5.76 28.87 -6.60
C PRO A 47 5.04 28.74 -7.95
N SER A 48 5.49 27.84 -8.84
CA SER A 48 5.02 27.78 -10.25
C SER A 48 4.49 26.42 -10.72
N ILE A 49 5.12 25.30 -10.35
CA ILE A 49 4.68 23.94 -10.68
C ILE A 49 3.32 23.66 -10.03
N ARG A 50 2.39 23.17 -10.84
CA ARG A 50 1.03 22.81 -10.42
C ARG A 50 0.88 21.30 -10.36
N THR A 51 0.54 20.76 -9.19
CA THR A 51 0.39 19.32 -8.96
C THR A 51 -1.00 18.98 -8.41
N PRO A 52 -2.09 19.37 -9.10
CA PRO A 52 -3.44 19.40 -8.51
C PRO A 52 -3.90 18.04 -7.95
N ASN A 53 -3.51 16.93 -8.57
CA ASN A 53 -3.86 15.58 -8.08
C ASN A 53 -3.11 15.21 -6.79
N ILE A 54 -1.83 15.59 -6.67
CA ILE A 54 -1.03 15.35 -5.46
C ILE A 54 -1.45 16.33 -4.36
N ASP A 55 -1.78 17.56 -4.73
CA ASP A 55 -2.26 18.58 -3.80
C ASP A 55 -3.62 18.16 -3.21
N ALA A 56 -4.53 17.64 -4.02
CA ALA A 56 -5.80 17.07 -3.56
C ALA A 56 -5.59 15.86 -2.64
N LEU A 57 -4.64 14.96 -2.96
CA LEU A 57 -4.30 13.83 -2.10
C LEU A 57 -3.77 14.29 -0.75
N ALA A 58 -2.89 15.29 -0.74
CA ALA A 58 -2.34 15.86 0.49
C ALA A 58 -3.40 16.59 1.33
N ALA A 59 -4.38 17.24 0.69
CA ALA A 59 -5.49 17.92 1.38
C ALA A 59 -6.51 16.94 1.98
N ALA A 60 -6.73 15.79 1.33
CA ALA A 60 -7.66 14.76 1.79
C ALA A 60 -7.03 13.76 2.79
N GLY A 61 -5.72 13.86 3.03
CA GLY A 61 -4.97 12.89 3.83
C GLY A 61 -3.97 13.54 4.79
N LEU A 62 -2.93 12.78 5.13
CA LEU A 62 -1.84 13.24 5.99
C LEU A 62 -0.63 13.65 5.16
N LYS A 63 -0.09 14.84 5.41
CA LYS A 63 1.13 15.38 4.79
C LYS A 63 2.27 15.45 5.81
N PHE A 64 3.39 14.82 5.49
CA PHE A 64 4.59 14.86 6.33
C PHE A 64 5.53 15.98 5.87
N THR A 65 5.93 16.86 6.79
CA THR A 65 6.91 17.93 6.50
C THR A 65 8.35 17.52 6.80
N HIS A 66 8.54 16.36 7.45
CA HIS A 66 9.83 15.83 7.89
C HIS A 66 9.89 14.32 7.57
N ALA A 67 9.99 13.99 6.28
CA ALA A 67 10.17 12.63 5.79
C ALA A 67 11.52 12.53 5.05
N PHE A 68 12.43 11.70 5.57
CA PHE A 68 13.80 11.58 5.08
C PHE A 68 14.06 10.19 4.52
N LEU A 69 14.80 10.13 3.41
CA LEU A 69 15.33 8.88 2.89
C LEU A 69 16.47 8.37 3.79
N THR A 70 16.65 7.06 3.85
CA THR A 70 17.78 6.44 4.55
C THR A 70 19.10 6.60 3.79
N THR A 71 19.05 6.90 2.49
CA THR A 71 20.19 7.18 1.62
C THR A 71 19.75 7.93 0.36
N SER A 72 20.62 8.77 -0.19
CA SER A 72 20.39 9.55 -1.41
C SER A 72 20.88 8.81 -2.66
N SER A 73 20.41 7.57 -2.88
CA SER A 73 20.73 6.77 -4.06
C SER A 73 19.57 5.83 -4.43
N CYS A 74 19.31 5.65 -5.73
CA CYS A 74 18.04 5.11 -6.22
C CYS A 74 17.80 3.62 -5.88
N SER A 75 18.78 2.73 -6.05
CA SER A 75 18.64 1.31 -5.67
C SER A 75 18.54 1.12 -4.15
N PRO A 76 19.50 1.60 -3.34
CA PRO A 76 19.49 1.29 -1.91
C PRO A 76 18.37 2.02 -1.15
N SER A 77 17.94 3.20 -1.60
CA SER A 77 16.75 3.88 -1.05
C SER A 77 15.48 3.07 -1.31
N ARG A 78 15.29 2.55 -2.54
CA ARG A 78 14.11 1.74 -2.86
C ARG A 78 14.08 0.42 -2.10
N ILE A 79 15.24 -0.25 -1.98
CA ILE A 79 15.35 -1.47 -1.17
C ILE A 79 15.03 -1.15 0.29
N SER A 80 15.48 -0.01 0.82
CA SER A 80 15.16 0.42 2.18
C SER A 80 13.66 0.66 2.37
N ILE A 81 13.00 1.36 1.43
CA ILE A 81 11.55 1.61 1.44
C ILE A 81 10.78 0.28 1.45
N LEU A 82 11.16 -0.67 0.59
CA LEU A 82 10.43 -1.93 0.44
C LEU A 82 10.72 -2.92 1.58
N SER A 83 11.90 -2.90 2.18
CA SER A 83 12.28 -3.82 3.27
C SER A 83 12.03 -3.27 4.67
N GLY A 84 11.86 -1.94 4.81
CA GLY A 84 11.79 -1.28 6.11
C GLY A 84 13.11 -1.30 6.88
N ARG A 85 14.25 -1.47 6.20
CA ARG A 85 15.59 -1.58 6.81
C ARG A 85 16.52 -0.50 6.29
N TYR A 86 17.49 -0.08 7.10
CA TYR A 86 18.56 0.80 6.64
C TYR A 86 19.47 0.08 5.65
N PRO A 87 20.13 0.79 4.70
CA PRO A 87 20.98 0.18 3.69
C PRO A 87 22.00 -0.82 4.26
N HIS A 88 22.69 -0.49 5.36
CA HIS A 88 23.66 -1.37 6.02
C HIS A 88 23.08 -2.68 6.57
N GLN A 89 21.76 -2.79 6.66
CA GLN A 89 21.05 -4.00 7.10
C GLN A 89 20.40 -4.75 5.94
N THR A 90 20.40 -4.20 4.73
CA THR A 90 19.81 -4.85 3.54
C THR A 90 20.81 -5.75 2.82
N GLY A 91 22.12 -5.55 3.02
CA GLY A 91 23.18 -6.19 2.23
C GLY A 91 23.24 -5.69 0.79
N ALA A 92 22.54 -4.59 0.47
CA ALA A 92 22.50 -3.93 -0.83
C ALA A 92 22.60 -2.41 -0.64
N GLU A 93 23.80 -1.97 -0.24
CA GLU A 93 24.08 -0.61 0.24
C GLU A 93 24.32 0.38 -0.90
N ASP A 94 24.83 -0.11 -2.04
CA ASP A 94 25.23 0.70 -3.17
C ASP A 94 24.33 0.55 -4.39
N LEU A 95 24.54 1.47 -5.33
CA LEU A 95 23.90 1.44 -6.64
C LEU A 95 24.17 0.10 -7.34
N HIS A 96 23.14 -0.49 -7.94
CA HIS A 96 23.19 -1.80 -8.62
C HIS A 96 23.46 -3.01 -7.72
N MET A 97 23.68 -2.85 -6.42
CA MET A 97 23.63 -3.99 -5.51
C MET A 97 22.22 -4.57 -5.51
N ARG A 98 22.16 -5.89 -5.56
CA ARG A 98 20.90 -6.64 -5.64
C ARG A 98 20.51 -7.06 -4.24
N LEU A 99 19.20 -7.13 -4.00
CA LEU A 99 18.69 -7.68 -2.75
C LEU A 99 19.24 -9.10 -2.57
N PRO A 100 19.85 -9.43 -1.42
CA PRO A 100 20.32 -10.79 -1.14
C PRO A 100 19.13 -11.74 -1.01
N VAL A 101 19.39 -13.05 -1.07
CA VAL A 101 18.35 -14.09 -1.00
C VAL A 101 17.58 -14.04 0.33
N SER A 102 18.25 -13.63 1.41
CA SER A 102 17.65 -13.46 2.74
C SER A 102 16.82 -12.18 2.89
N GLY A 103 16.89 -11.27 1.92
CA GLY A 103 16.18 -9.99 1.99
C GLY A 103 14.68 -10.18 1.82
N VAL A 104 13.89 -9.55 2.69
CA VAL A 104 12.42 -9.62 2.66
C VAL A 104 11.85 -8.22 2.45
N PHE A 105 10.93 -8.10 1.49
CA PHE A 105 10.14 -6.91 1.24
C PHE A 105 8.75 -7.04 1.88
N ILE A 106 8.13 -5.89 2.11
CA ILE A 106 6.76 -5.73 2.62
C ILE A 106 5.72 -6.51 1.80
N SER A 107 6.00 -6.78 0.51
CA SER A 107 5.13 -7.60 -0.33
C SER A 107 5.01 -9.04 0.18
N THR A 108 6.04 -9.60 0.82
CA THR A 108 6.02 -10.96 1.37
C THR A 108 4.98 -11.11 2.50
N PRO A 109 5.03 -10.35 3.61
CA PRO A 109 4.00 -10.44 4.64
C PRO A 109 2.61 -10.00 4.15
N LEU A 110 2.52 -9.07 3.19
CA LEU A 110 1.23 -8.73 2.58
C LEU A 110 0.62 -9.92 1.82
N ARG A 111 1.43 -10.66 1.04
CA ARG A 111 0.98 -11.88 0.34
C ARG A 111 0.56 -12.97 1.31
N GLU A 112 1.30 -13.17 2.40
CA GLU A 112 0.95 -14.11 3.47
C GLU A 112 -0.37 -13.71 4.16
N ALA A 113 -0.63 -12.41 4.30
CA ALA A 113 -1.91 -11.88 4.77
C ALA A 113 -3.04 -11.99 3.72
N GLY A 114 -2.76 -12.51 2.52
CA GLY A 114 -3.75 -12.76 1.47
C GLY A 114 -3.88 -11.63 0.43
N TYR A 115 -2.99 -10.64 0.42
CA TYR A 115 -3.00 -9.61 -0.62
C TYR A 115 -2.49 -10.16 -1.96
N PHE A 116 -3.05 -9.64 -3.06
CA PHE A 116 -2.40 -9.70 -4.36
C PHE A 116 -1.46 -8.50 -4.48
N THR A 117 -0.18 -8.77 -4.72
CA THR A 117 0.85 -7.72 -4.74
C THR A 117 1.43 -7.56 -6.13
N GLY A 118 1.69 -6.32 -6.53
CA GLY A 118 2.29 -6.01 -7.81
C GLY A 118 3.25 -4.83 -7.73
N HIS A 119 4.19 -4.80 -8.65
CA HIS A 119 5.10 -3.67 -8.83
C HIS A 119 5.15 -3.29 -10.30
N MET A 120 5.07 -1.99 -10.60
CA MET A 120 5.11 -1.49 -11.97
C MET A 120 6.32 -0.56 -12.17
N LEU A 121 6.83 -0.47 -13.39
CA LEU A 121 7.91 0.46 -13.79
C LEU A 121 9.27 0.13 -13.14
N LYS A 122 9.82 1.03 -12.31
CA LYS A 122 11.24 1.01 -11.90
C LYS A 122 11.48 0.18 -10.63
N THR A 123 12.28 -0.88 -10.76
CA THR A 123 12.55 -1.84 -9.67
C THR A 123 13.97 -1.70 -9.11
N HIS A 124 15.00 -1.93 -9.92
CA HIS A 124 16.42 -1.73 -9.55
C HIS A 124 16.89 -2.44 -8.26
N TYR A 125 16.26 -3.55 -7.87
CA TYR A 125 16.63 -4.38 -6.70
C TYR A 125 17.00 -5.83 -7.04
N GLY A 126 17.03 -6.18 -8.33
CA GLY A 126 17.48 -7.48 -8.81
C GLY A 126 16.47 -8.63 -8.64
N PRO A 127 16.81 -9.84 -9.11
CA PRO A 127 15.88 -10.94 -9.27
C PRO A 127 15.27 -11.46 -7.96
N ASN A 128 15.97 -11.33 -6.84
CA ASN A 128 15.45 -11.80 -5.53
C ASN A 128 14.29 -10.93 -5.05
N GLY A 129 14.40 -9.61 -5.17
CA GLY A 129 13.27 -8.72 -4.91
C GLY A 129 12.15 -8.90 -5.94
N MET A 130 12.52 -9.18 -7.20
CA MET A 130 11.55 -9.42 -8.28
C MET A 130 10.70 -10.69 -8.07
N LYS A 131 11.10 -11.61 -7.20
CA LYS A 131 10.33 -12.84 -6.93
C LYS A 131 9.30 -12.66 -5.81
N GLN A 132 9.30 -11.50 -5.13
CA GLN A 132 8.49 -11.27 -3.93
C GLN A 132 7.14 -10.62 -4.22
N PHE A 133 6.81 -10.36 -5.48
CA PHE A 133 5.49 -9.84 -5.90
C PHE A 133 4.82 -10.84 -6.85
N ASP A 134 3.49 -10.85 -6.86
CA ASP A 134 2.71 -11.75 -7.72
C ASP A 134 2.67 -11.26 -9.19
N TRP A 135 2.91 -9.98 -9.42
CA TRP A 135 2.78 -9.36 -10.75
C TRP A 135 3.80 -8.24 -10.99
N TYR A 136 4.22 -8.10 -12.25
CA TYR A 136 5.06 -7.02 -12.73
C TYR A 136 4.54 -6.44 -14.03
N GLY A 137 4.50 -5.10 -14.11
CA GLY A 137 4.22 -4.37 -15.34
C GLY A 137 5.36 -3.41 -15.69
N LYS A 138 5.65 -3.26 -16.98
CA LYS A 138 6.67 -2.32 -17.47
C LYS A 138 6.07 -1.02 -17.99
N SER A 139 4.75 -0.98 -18.13
CA SER A 139 3.99 0.17 -18.62
C SER A 139 2.74 0.40 -17.77
N VAL A 140 2.34 1.67 -17.65
CA VAL A 140 1.08 2.07 -16.99
C VAL A 140 -0.13 1.44 -17.69
N LYS A 141 -0.04 1.16 -18.99
CA LYS A 141 -1.09 0.48 -19.77
C LYS A 141 -1.40 -0.92 -19.26
N GLU A 142 -0.45 -1.56 -18.60
CA GLU A 142 -0.61 -2.92 -18.05
C GLU A 142 -1.35 -2.91 -16.71
N PHE A 143 -1.61 -1.75 -16.10
CA PHE A 143 -2.26 -1.67 -14.79
C PHE A 143 -3.67 -2.28 -14.78
N GLY A 144 -4.41 -2.21 -15.89
CA GLY A 144 -5.69 -2.91 -16.02
C GLY A 144 -5.56 -4.43 -15.83
N THR A 145 -4.49 -5.03 -16.36
CA THR A 145 -4.23 -6.48 -16.20
C THR A 145 -3.87 -6.86 -14.78
N PHE A 146 -3.24 -5.95 -14.02
CA PHE A 146 -3.01 -6.14 -12.59
C PHE A 146 -4.34 -6.21 -11.85
N LEU A 147 -5.27 -5.29 -12.12
CA LEU A 147 -6.58 -5.25 -11.48
C LEU A 147 -7.39 -6.51 -11.80
N ASP A 148 -7.38 -6.98 -13.05
CA ASP A 148 -8.07 -8.22 -13.44
C ASP A 148 -7.53 -9.44 -12.68
N LYS A 149 -6.20 -9.55 -12.54
CA LYS A 149 -5.58 -10.64 -11.76
C LYS A 149 -5.83 -10.51 -10.26
N ALA A 150 -5.86 -9.29 -9.73
CA ALA A 150 -6.17 -9.01 -8.33
C ALA A 150 -7.60 -9.45 -7.99
N ALA A 151 -8.57 -9.09 -8.83
CA ALA A 151 -9.97 -9.46 -8.68
C ALA A 151 -10.18 -10.98 -8.78
N ALA A 152 -9.47 -11.65 -9.69
CA ALA A 152 -9.53 -13.10 -9.82
C ALA A 152 -8.98 -13.84 -8.57
N LYS A 153 -7.94 -13.30 -7.92
CA LYS A 153 -7.38 -13.89 -6.69
C LYS A 153 -8.25 -13.62 -5.46
N ASN A 154 -8.84 -12.43 -5.37
CA ASN A 154 -9.69 -12.03 -4.24
C ASN A 154 -11.00 -11.40 -4.74
N PRO A 155 -12.04 -12.20 -5.02
CA PRO A 155 -13.32 -11.69 -5.53
C PRO A 155 -14.05 -10.76 -4.54
N SER A 156 -13.75 -10.88 -3.25
CA SER A 156 -14.29 -10.03 -2.17
C SER A 156 -13.50 -8.75 -1.94
N SER A 157 -12.58 -8.38 -2.84
CA SER A 157 -11.78 -7.17 -2.70
C SER A 157 -12.63 -5.92 -2.96
N CYS A 158 -13.15 -5.35 -1.88
CA CYS A 158 -13.98 -4.15 -1.93
C CYS A 158 -13.28 -3.01 -2.68
N GLY A 159 -14.03 -2.31 -3.54
CA GLY A 159 -13.58 -1.09 -4.22
C GLY A 159 -12.75 -1.27 -5.49
N LEU A 160 -12.30 -2.50 -5.85
CA LEU A 160 -11.57 -2.72 -7.11
C LEU A 160 -12.41 -2.38 -8.35
N ASP A 161 -13.73 -2.52 -8.29
CA ASP A 161 -14.64 -2.11 -9.36
C ASP A 161 -14.59 -0.61 -9.64
N SER A 162 -14.49 0.21 -8.59
CA SER A 162 -14.41 1.67 -8.71
C SER A 162 -13.08 2.11 -9.32
N VAL A 163 -11.97 1.50 -8.88
CA VAL A 163 -10.62 1.76 -9.42
C VAL A 163 -10.55 1.30 -10.88
N THR A 164 -11.05 0.11 -11.17
CA THR A 164 -11.09 -0.45 -12.53
C THR A 164 -11.89 0.44 -13.46
N ARG A 165 -13.04 0.96 -13.02
CA ARG A 165 -13.83 1.93 -13.78
C ARG A 165 -13.01 3.17 -14.09
N ILE A 166 -12.39 3.82 -13.08
CA ILE A 166 -11.58 5.03 -13.26
C ILE A 166 -10.45 4.80 -14.27
N VAL A 167 -9.72 3.69 -14.15
CA VAL A 167 -8.60 3.36 -15.05
C VAL A 167 -9.09 3.16 -16.49
N ARG A 168 -10.25 2.54 -16.68
CA ARG A 168 -10.79 2.21 -18.01
C ARG A 168 -11.54 3.36 -18.68
N THR A 169 -12.13 4.27 -17.90
CA THR A 169 -12.89 5.41 -18.45
C THR A 169 -12.05 6.67 -18.57
N ARG A 170 -10.77 6.66 -18.14
CA ARG A 170 -9.89 7.81 -18.29
C ARG A 170 -9.56 8.01 -19.77
N PRO A 171 -9.84 9.19 -20.35
CA PRO A 171 -9.39 9.48 -21.70
C PRO A 171 -7.85 9.45 -21.75
N GLU A 172 -7.31 8.80 -22.78
CA GLU A 172 -5.87 8.83 -23.05
C GLU A 172 -5.45 10.30 -23.30
N PRO A 173 -4.25 10.70 -22.83
CA PRO A 173 -3.74 12.05 -23.02
C PRO A 173 -3.50 12.40 -24.49
#